data_AF-A0A2V8C4P9-F1
#
_entry.id   AF-A0A2V8C4P9-F1
#
_cell.length_a   1.000
_cell.length_b   1.000
_cell.length_c   1.000
_cell.angle_alpha   90.00
_cell.angle_beta   90.00
_cell.angle_gamma   90.00
#
_symmetry.space_group_name_H-M   'P 1'
#
loop_
_entity.id
_entity.type
_entity.pdbx_description
1 polymer ?
#
loop_
_entity_poly.entity_id
_entity_poly.type
_entity_poly.pdbx_seq_one_letter_code
_entity_poly.pdbx_strand_id
1 'polypeptide(L)'
;MDAWIGSRQRFAEFVARREREARGARISPLTTERDVGGREGADLVAIGNAWTRRLFDGPFYMSAPPIDDWPATNLVFVRSRDGNTVAKDPSMLGGGEADKHLIYEGLSRVAVDAVMAGAETVRSGRVVLSTWHPELVALRASLGLPRHPIQIVATRRGLNFDGLLFNVPELRVMVVTGPGCGDPMLTGLADRPWIESIVVPAAGDLRHAFRQMRQAGIQRISCIGGRTLAAQLIDAHLVQDLYLTTSAKEGGEPNTPVYREALDGQLIVRKHGTAADAGVVFEHTRLS
;
A
#
# COMPACT_ATOMS: atom_id res chain seq x y z
N MET A 1 24.19 1.93 -22.11
CA MET A 1 24.54 1.53 -20.73
C MET A 1 24.57 2.74 -19.77
N ASP A 2 24.90 3.95 -20.26
CA ASP A 2 25.04 5.16 -19.43
C ASP A 2 23.76 5.78 -18.86
N ALA A 3 22.62 5.69 -19.55
CA ALA A 3 21.35 6.30 -19.07
C ALA A 3 20.86 5.72 -17.73
N TRP A 4 21.21 4.47 -17.43
CA TRP A 4 20.75 3.76 -16.23
C TRP A 4 21.68 3.95 -15.02
N ILE A 5 22.95 4.29 -15.24
CA ILE A 5 23.90 4.60 -14.17
C ILE A 5 23.43 5.82 -13.38
N GLY A 6 23.04 6.89 -14.08
CA GLY A 6 22.46 8.08 -13.46
C GLY A 6 21.15 7.80 -12.71
N SER A 7 20.34 6.86 -13.20
CA SER A 7 19.11 6.45 -12.51
C SER A 7 19.37 5.63 -11.25
N ARG A 8 20.38 4.74 -11.24
CA ARG A 8 20.82 4.00 -10.04
C ARG A 8 21.34 4.92 -8.95
N GLN A 9 22.15 5.92 -9.31
CA GLN A 9 22.63 6.90 -8.33
C GLN A 9 21.48 7.71 -7.73
N ARG A 10 20.59 8.26 -8.58
CA ARG A 10 19.39 8.97 -8.11
C ARG A 10 18.50 8.09 -7.24
N PHE A 11 18.43 6.79 -7.52
CA PHE A 11 17.71 5.83 -6.71
C PHE A 11 18.36 5.60 -5.35
N ALA A 12 19.68 5.39 -5.29
CA ALA A 12 20.39 5.26 -4.03
C ALA A 12 20.24 6.51 -3.15
N GLU A 13 20.35 7.71 -3.73
CA GLU A 13 20.10 8.98 -3.05
C GLU A 13 18.66 9.10 -2.53
N PHE A 14 17.68 8.68 -3.35
CA PHE A 14 16.28 8.62 -2.96
C PHE A 14 16.07 7.69 -1.77
N VAL A 15 16.57 6.45 -1.83
CA VAL A 15 16.47 5.47 -0.75
C VAL A 15 17.10 6.03 0.53
N ALA A 16 18.33 6.54 0.46
CA ALA A 16 19.03 7.09 1.61
C ALA A 16 18.26 8.26 2.26
N ARG A 17 17.64 9.13 1.45
CA ARG A 17 16.79 10.22 1.96
C ARG A 17 15.56 9.68 2.70
N ARG A 18 14.88 8.70 2.12
CA ARG A 18 13.67 8.10 2.70
C ARG A 18 13.97 7.32 3.98
N GLU A 19 15.08 6.60 4.03
CA GLU A 19 15.52 5.90 5.25
C GLU A 19 15.92 6.88 6.36
N ARG A 20 16.59 8.00 6.03
CA ARG A 20 16.88 9.06 7.00
C ARG A 20 15.61 9.70 7.55
N GLU A 21 14.66 10.02 6.67
CA GLU A 21 13.35 10.56 7.05
C GLU A 21 12.62 9.61 8.00
N ALA A 22 12.48 8.33 7.62
CA ALA A 22 11.80 7.34 8.45
C ALA A 22 12.51 7.09 9.79
N ARG A 23 13.85 7.02 9.80
CA ARG A 23 14.63 6.84 11.05
C ARG A 23 14.52 8.05 11.98
N GLY A 24 14.40 9.25 11.42
CA GLY A 24 14.28 10.49 12.18
C GLY A 24 12.88 10.75 12.72
N ALA A 25 11.87 10.02 12.26
CA ALA A 25 10.48 10.17 12.66
C ALA A 25 10.28 9.85 14.16
N ARG A 26 9.58 10.73 14.86
CA ARG A 26 9.21 10.52 16.27
C ARG A 26 7.85 9.84 16.33
N ILE A 27 7.87 8.51 16.30
CA ILE A 27 6.65 7.70 16.29
C ILE A 27 6.13 7.52 17.72
N SER A 28 4.92 8.01 17.98
CA SER A 28 4.22 7.73 19.25
C SER A 28 3.66 6.30 19.23
N PRO A 29 3.73 5.55 20.35
CA PRO A 29 3.10 4.24 20.41
C PRO A 29 1.57 4.36 20.34
N LEU A 30 0.92 3.31 19.87
CA LEU A 30 -0.52 3.12 19.96
C LEU A 30 -0.85 2.35 21.25
N THR A 31 -2.10 2.42 21.68
CA THR A 31 -2.64 1.56 22.76
C THR A 31 -3.85 0.80 22.29
N THR A 32 -3.97 -0.46 22.71
CA THR A 32 -5.04 -1.36 22.29
C THR A 32 -6.34 -1.10 23.03
N GLU A 33 -7.40 -0.82 22.29
CA GLU A 33 -8.78 -0.91 22.79
C GLU A 33 -9.34 -2.31 22.55
N ARG A 34 -9.10 -2.84 21.35
CA ARG A 34 -9.61 -4.13 20.90
C ARG A 34 -8.56 -4.88 20.09
N ASP A 35 -8.40 -6.15 20.40
CA ASP A 35 -7.69 -7.13 19.57
C ASP A 35 -8.42 -8.47 19.68
N VAL A 36 -8.97 -8.95 18.56
CA VAL A 36 -9.54 -10.29 18.44
C VAL A 36 -8.81 -11.16 17.41
N GLY A 37 -7.71 -10.66 16.82
CA GLY A 37 -6.99 -11.34 15.74
C GLY A 37 -6.20 -12.56 16.20
N GLY A 38 -5.79 -12.58 17.47
CA GLY A 38 -5.11 -13.72 18.09
C GLY A 38 -6.04 -14.82 18.61
N ARG A 39 -7.36 -14.69 18.40
CA ARG A 39 -8.32 -15.73 18.85
C ARG A 39 -8.22 -16.96 17.95
N GLU A 40 -8.41 -18.13 18.55
CA GLU A 40 -8.47 -19.39 17.82
C GLU A 40 -9.57 -19.33 16.74
N GLY A 41 -9.24 -19.76 15.52
CA GLY A 41 -10.16 -19.73 14.38
C GLY A 41 -10.25 -18.39 13.63
N ALA A 42 -9.49 -17.35 14.00
CA ALA A 42 -9.54 -16.05 13.32
C ALA A 42 -9.00 -16.08 11.86
N ASP A 43 -8.24 -17.12 11.47
CA ASP A 43 -7.62 -17.26 10.14
C ASP A 43 -6.88 -15.99 9.67
N LEU A 44 -6.01 -15.48 10.54
CA LEU A 44 -5.19 -14.30 10.32
C LEU A 44 -3.70 -14.61 10.57
N VAL A 45 -2.84 -14.01 9.75
CA VAL A 45 -1.39 -14.08 9.90
C VAL A 45 -0.92 -12.89 10.74
N ALA A 46 -0.36 -13.18 11.91
CA ALA A 46 0.29 -12.18 12.76
C ALA A 46 1.70 -11.87 12.26
N ILE A 47 2.01 -10.59 12.08
CA ILE A 47 3.34 -10.09 11.71
C ILE A 47 3.85 -9.06 12.73
N GLY A 48 5.17 -8.88 12.75
CA GLY A 48 5.83 -7.86 13.57
C GLY A 48 7.05 -8.39 14.30
N ASN A 49 8.04 -7.52 14.49
CA ASN A 49 9.21 -7.75 15.32
C ASN A 49 9.07 -7.04 16.69
N ALA A 50 10.08 -7.11 17.54
CA ALA A 50 10.03 -6.47 18.87
C ALA A 50 9.77 -4.96 18.80
N TRP A 51 10.35 -4.25 17.82
CA TRP A 51 10.17 -2.81 17.65
C TRP A 51 8.75 -2.46 17.21
N THR A 52 8.22 -3.13 16.17
CA THR A 52 6.86 -2.87 15.70
C THR A 52 5.84 -3.26 16.74
N ARG A 53 6.03 -4.37 17.46
CA ARG A 53 5.08 -4.83 18.49
C ARG A 53 5.01 -3.89 19.68
N ARG A 54 6.12 -3.24 20.03
CA ARG A 54 6.13 -2.22 21.09
C ARG A 54 5.38 -0.96 20.67
N LEU A 55 5.57 -0.49 19.43
CA LEU A 55 4.91 0.74 18.96
C LEU A 55 3.45 0.51 18.57
N PHE A 56 3.13 -0.65 18.03
CA PHE A 56 1.77 -1.02 17.64
C PHE A 56 0.98 -1.63 18.80
N ASP A 57 1.61 -1.88 19.95
CA ASP A 57 1.03 -2.55 21.12
C ASP A 57 0.46 -3.94 20.78
N GLY A 58 1.33 -4.83 20.30
CA GLY A 58 0.97 -6.19 19.87
C GLY A 58 1.28 -6.47 18.39
N PRO A 59 0.87 -7.64 17.88
CA PRO A 59 1.06 -7.99 16.47
C PRO A 59 0.17 -7.15 15.55
N PHE A 60 0.56 -7.09 14.28
CA PHE A 60 -0.28 -6.60 13.20
C PHE A 60 -0.80 -7.80 12.41
N TYR A 61 -2.07 -7.80 12.00
CA TYR A 61 -2.70 -8.96 11.36
C TYR A 61 -3.00 -8.70 9.89
N MET A 62 -2.97 -9.77 9.09
CA MET A 62 -3.46 -9.78 7.70
C MET A 62 -4.17 -11.08 7.39
N SER A 63 -5.12 -11.02 6.48
CA SER A 63 -5.81 -12.19 5.97
C SER A 63 -4.87 -13.08 5.15
N ALA A 64 -5.10 -14.39 5.25
CA ALA A 64 -4.53 -15.33 4.30
C ALA A 64 -5.17 -15.13 2.91
N PRO A 65 -4.50 -15.53 1.81
CA PRO A 65 -5.14 -15.61 0.49
C PRO A 65 -6.44 -16.41 0.58
N PRO A 66 -7.61 -15.84 0.23
CA PRO A 66 -8.91 -16.49 0.45
C PRO A 66 -9.13 -17.71 -0.43
N ILE A 67 -8.43 -17.79 -1.57
CA ILE A 67 -8.43 -18.90 -2.54
C ILE A 67 -7.10 -18.92 -3.31
N ASP A 68 -6.77 -20.04 -3.96
CA ASP A 68 -5.58 -20.15 -4.80
C ASP A 68 -5.67 -19.35 -6.12
N ASP A 69 -6.80 -18.73 -6.45
CA ASP A 69 -7.01 -18.01 -7.71
C ASP A 69 -6.56 -16.54 -7.69
N TRP A 70 -6.52 -15.85 -6.53
CA TRP A 70 -6.09 -14.45 -6.45
C TRP A 70 -5.32 -14.10 -5.17
N PRO A 71 -4.46 -13.05 -5.19
CA PRO A 71 -3.73 -12.60 -4.01
C PRO A 71 -4.67 -12.08 -2.92
N ALA A 72 -4.31 -12.28 -1.65
CA ALA A 72 -4.93 -11.53 -0.55
C ALA A 72 -4.57 -10.05 -0.67
N THR A 73 -5.55 -9.17 -0.51
CA THR A 73 -5.33 -7.73 -0.67
C THR A 73 -5.83 -6.94 0.52
N ASN A 74 -4.95 -6.07 1.02
CA ASN A 74 -5.34 -5.03 1.97
C ASN A 74 -5.48 -3.67 1.29
N LEU A 75 -6.41 -2.87 1.79
CA LEU A 75 -6.44 -1.42 1.58
C LEU A 75 -5.85 -0.73 2.82
N VAL A 76 -5.10 0.35 2.59
CA VAL A 76 -4.64 1.23 3.67
C VAL A 76 -4.98 2.67 3.35
N PHE A 77 -5.72 3.31 4.27
CA PHE A 77 -6.19 4.69 4.14
C PHE A 77 -6.00 5.47 5.42
N VAL A 78 -5.77 6.77 5.25
CA VAL A 78 -5.97 7.78 6.28
C VAL A 78 -7.20 8.61 5.91
N ARG A 79 -8.02 8.94 6.90
CA ARG A 79 -9.14 9.87 6.77
C ARG A 79 -9.11 10.94 7.84
N SER A 80 -9.65 12.10 7.53
CA SER A 80 -9.95 13.14 8.51
C SER A 80 -11.07 12.70 9.47
N ARG A 81 -11.27 13.46 10.56
CA ARG A 81 -12.35 13.26 11.53
C ARG A 81 -13.74 13.27 10.88
N ASP A 82 -13.95 14.14 9.89
CA ASP A 82 -15.18 14.25 9.09
C ASP A 82 -15.25 13.24 7.94
N GLY A 83 -14.28 12.34 7.83
CA GLY A 83 -14.37 11.15 6.99
C GLY A 83 -13.77 11.28 5.59
N ASN A 84 -13.09 12.39 5.27
CA ASN A 84 -12.52 12.62 3.94
C ASN A 84 -11.15 11.95 3.79
N THR A 85 -10.86 11.45 2.58
CA THR A 85 -9.62 10.73 2.25
C THR A 85 -8.79 11.41 1.18
N VAL A 86 -9.29 12.49 0.58
CA VAL A 86 -8.60 13.22 -0.49
C VAL A 86 -8.10 14.55 0.05
N ALA A 87 -6.82 14.84 -0.18
CA ALA A 87 -6.20 16.13 0.10
C ALA A 87 -5.09 16.38 -0.92
N LYS A 88 -4.72 17.64 -1.15
CA LYS A 88 -3.60 18.00 -2.04
C LYS A 88 -2.27 17.38 -1.58
N ASP A 89 -2.11 17.27 -0.27
CA ASP A 89 -1.05 16.54 0.42
C ASP A 89 -1.71 15.62 1.45
N PRO A 90 -1.54 14.29 1.34
CA PRO A 90 -2.09 13.33 2.30
C PRO A 90 -1.71 13.60 3.76
N SER A 91 -0.56 14.25 4.02
CA SER A 91 -0.13 14.61 5.38
C SER A 91 -1.12 15.55 6.08
N MET A 92 -1.89 16.34 5.31
CA MET A 92 -2.91 17.24 5.83
C MET A 92 -4.13 16.53 6.40
N LEU A 93 -4.34 15.25 6.08
CA LEU A 93 -5.42 14.44 6.68
C LEU A 93 -5.15 14.13 8.16
N GLY A 94 -3.90 14.26 8.62
CA GLY A 94 -3.56 14.29 10.04
C GLY A 94 -3.39 12.92 10.71
N GLY A 95 -3.03 11.87 9.97
CA GLY A 95 -2.77 10.54 10.54
C GLY A 95 -1.58 10.48 11.51
N GLY A 96 -0.64 11.42 11.40
CA GLY A 96 0.53 11.50 12.28
C GLY A 96 1.70 10.63 11.83
N GLU A 97 2.78 10.65 12.62
CA GLU A 97 4.02 9.94 12.27
C GLU A 97 3.86 8.42 12.43
N ALA A 98 3.05 7.97 13.39
CA ALA A 98 2.70 6.56 13.54
C ALA A 98 1.96 6.02 12.31
N ASP A 99 0.97 6.73 11.80
CA ASP A 99 0.29 6.33 10.57
C ASP A 99 1.27 6.24 9.40
N LYS A 100 2.00 7.31 9.12
CA LYS A 100 2.88 7.40 7.96
C LYS A 100 4.00 6.35 7.99
N HIS A 101 4.77 6.30 9.08
CA HIS A 101 6.03 5.54 9.12
C HIS A 101 5.91 4.13 9.71
N LEU A 102 4.91 3.87 10.56
CA LEU A 102 4.67 2.54 11.12
C LEU A 102 3.58 1.77 10.35
N ILE A 103 2.47 2.39 9.97
CA ILE A 103 1.32 1.71 9.34
C ILE A 103 1.39 1.76 7.81
N TYR A 104 1.33 2.94 7.22
CA TYR A 104 1.18 3.17 5.77
C TYR A 104 2.42 2.78 4.97
N GLU A 105 3.62 3.24 5.36
CA GLU A 105 4.89 2.87 4.71
C GLU A 105 5.51 1.60 5.32
N GLY A 106 4.88 1.02 6.35
CA GLY A 106 5.44 -0.04 7.18
C GLY A 106 4.60 -1.30 7.18
N LEU A 107 3.89 -1.54 8.28
CA LEU A 107 3.17 -2.78 8.58
C LEU A 107 2.20 -3.21 7.47
N SER A 108 1.51 -2.28 6.81
CA SER A 108 0.61 -2.62 5.69
C SER A 108 1.34 -3.21 4.47
N ARG A 109 2.65 -2.94 4.32
CA ARG A 109 3.48 -3.35 3.17
C ARG A 109 4.60 -4.33 3.53
N VAL A 110 4.92 -4.51 4.80
CA VAL A 110 6.16 -5.18 5.19
C VAL A 110 6.18 -6.67 4.81
N ALA A 111 5.02 -7.34 4.83
CA ALA A 111 4.89 -8.76 4.49
C ALA A 111 4.11 -9.04 3.20
N VAL A 112 3.95 -8.04 2.33
CA VAL A 112 3.29 -8.23 1.02
C VAL A 112 4.32 -8.45 -0.10
N ASP A 113 3.94 -9.14 -1.15
CA ASP A 113 4.80 -9.35 -2.32
C ASP A 113 4.82 -8.10 -3.21
N ALA A 114 3.67 -7.41 -3.29
CA ALA A 114 3.48 -6.27 -4.16
C ALA A 114 2.72 -5.13 -3.49
N VAL A 115 3.00 -3.89 -3.91
CA VAL A 115 2.25 -2.70 -3.50
C VAL A 115 1.63 -2.08 -4.74
N MET A 116 0.32 -1.84 -4.68
CA MET A 116 -0.49 -1.35 -5.79
C MET A 116 -0.93 0.09 -5.57
N ALA A 117 -0.84 0.90 -6.62
CA ALA A 117 -1.38 2.25 -6.64
C ALA A 117 -1.96 2.60 -8.01
N GLY A 118 -2.94 3.52 -8.04
CA GLY A 118 -3.38 4.14 -9.28
C GLY A 118 -2.31 5.06 -9.88
N ALA A 119 -2.33 5.20 -11.20
CA ALA A 119 -1.39 6.05 -11.95
C ALA A 119 -1.32 7.51 -11.44
N GLU A 120 -2.42 8.05 -10.95
CA GLU A 120 -2.48 9.41 -10.39
C GLU A 120 -1.64 9.56 -9.13
N THR A 121 -1.65 8.55 -8.26
CA THR A 121 -0.84 8.51 -7.04
C THR A 121 0.66 8.47 -7.36
N VAL A 122 1.04 7.87 -8.50
CA VAL A 122 2.43 7.74 -8.94
C VAL A 122 2.91 8.96 -9.77
N ARG A 123 1.98 9.75 -10.32
CA ARG A 123 2.25 10.81 -11.31
C ARG A 123 3.18 11.93 -10.81
N SER A 124 3.32 12.13 -9.51
CA SER A 124 4.24 13.13 -8.93
C SER A 124 5.74 12.83 -9.20
N GLY A 125 6.06 11.69 -9.82
CA GLY A 125 7.37 11.39 -10.40
C GLY A 125 8.45 10.99 -9.40
N ARG A 126 8.15 10.99 -8.10
CA ARG A 126 9.11 10.69 -7.01
C ARG A 126 8.57 9.68 -5.99
N VAL A 127 7.80 8.70 -6.46
CA VAL A 127 7.25 7.67 -5.57
C VAL A 127 7.90 6.33 -5.88
N VAL A 128 8.36 5.67 -4.83
CA VAL A 128 8.67 4.24 -4.82
C VAL A 128 7.86 3.65 -3.67
N LEU A 129 7.09 2.61 -3.95
CA LEU A 129 6.15 2.00 -3.01
C LEU A 129 6.90 0.96 -2.17
N SER A 130 7.71 1.41 -1.21
CA SER A 130 8.54 0.52 -0.38
C SER A 130 8.44 0.83 1.11
N THR A 131 9.16 0.02 1.91
CA THR A 131 9.40 0.20 3.34
C THR A 131 10.74 0.90 3.57
N TRP A 132 10.78 1.80 4.57
CA TRP A 132 11.92 2.69 4.78
C TRP A 132 12.55 2.61 6.16
N HIS A 133 11.75 2.43 7.21
CA HIS A 133 12.30 2.36 8.56
C HIS A 133 13.21 1.12 8.71
N PRO A 134 14.43 1.21 9.26
CA PRO A 134 15.37 0.09 9.33
C PRO A 134 14.80 -1.18 9.96
N GLU A 135 14.00 -1.03 11.03
CA GLU A 135 13.33 -2.15 11.70
C GLU A 135 12.32 -2.87 10.82
N LEU A 136 11.60 -2.12 9.95
CA LEU A 136 10.66 -2.68 8.99
C LEU A 136 11.39 -3.32 7.80
N VAL A 137 12.54 -2.75 7.38
CA VAL A 137 13.41 -3.36 6.37
C VAL A 137 13.98 -4.69 6.89
N ALA A 138 14.44 -4.73 8.15
CA ALA A 138 14.93 -5.94 8.81
C ALA A 138 13.81 -6.98 8.98
N LEU A 139 12.61 -6.56 9.39
CA LEU A 139 11.44 -7.45 9.46
C LEU A 139 11.14 -8.06 8.10
N ARG A 140 11.09 -7.26 7.03
CA ARG A 140 10.86 -7.76 5.67
C ARG A 140 11.91 -8.78 5.23
N ALA A 141 13.19 -8.51 5.51
CA ALA A 141 14.28 -9.45 5.22
C ALA A 141 14.14 -10.77 6.01
N SER A 142 13.73 -10.71 7.28
CA SER A 142 13.49 -11.90 8.11
C SER A 142 12.32 -12.76 7.62
N LEU A 143 11.40 -12.18 6.85
CA LEU A 143 10.30 -12.88 6.18
C LEU A 143 10.71 -13.49 4.83
N GLY A 144 11.99 -13.39 4.46
CA GLY A 144 12.51 -13.90 3.18
C GLY A 144 12.10 -13.09 1.96
N LEU A 145 11.58 -11.87 2.16
CA LEU A 145 11.08 -11.02 1.07
C LEU A 145 12.16 -10.07 0.52
N PRO A 146 12.13 -9.74 -0.78
CA PRO A 146 13.05 -8.78 -1.38
C PRO A 146 12.98 -7.39 -0.73
N ARG A 147 14.07 -6.62 -0.80
CA ARG A 147 14.19 -5.27 -0.21
C ARG A 147 13.04 -4.34 -0.57
N HIS A 148 12.54 -4.42 -1.81
CA HIS A 148 11.40 -3.66 -2.30
C HIS A 148 10.32 -4.63 -2.78
N PRO A 149 9.03 -4.39 -2.47
CA PRO A 149 7.93 -5.15 -3.07
C PRO A 149 7.82 -4.84 -4.56
N ILE A 150 7.13 -5.71 -5.31
CA ILE A 150 6.77 -5.44 -6.70
C ILE A 150 5.90 -4.19 -6.75
N GLN A 151 6.21 -3.29 -7.68
CA GLN A 151 5.53 -2.01 -7.85
C GLN A 151 4.39 -2.18 -8.86
N ILE A 152 3.14 -2.25 -8.40
CA ILE A 152 1.99 -2.38 -9.31
C ILE A 152 1.38 -0.99 -9.57
N VAL A 153 1.34 -0.59 -10.84
CA VAL A 153 0.72 0.67 -11.26
C VAL A 153 -0.50 0.39 -12.14
N ALA A 154 -1.69 0.71 -11.65
CA ALA A 154 -2.93 0.58 -12.40
C ALA A 154 -3.24 1.87 -13.17
N THR A 155 -3.45 1.76 -14.49
CA THR A 155 -3.80 2.90 -15.35
C THR A 155 -4.96 2.58 -16.29
N ARG A 156 -5.72 3.62 -16.66
CA ARG A 156 -6.76 3.58 -17.69
C ARG A 156 -6.47 4.50 -18.89
N ARG A 157 -5.43 5.34 -18.79
CA ARG A 157 -5.13 6.41 -19.75
C ARG A 157 -3.67 6.39 -20.23
N GLY A 158 -2.94 5.32 -19.93
CA GLY A 158 -1.50 5.24 -20.15
C GLY A 158 -0.67 5.81 -19.00
N LEU A 159 0.65 5.70 -19.14
CA LEU A 159 1.63 6.20 -18.18
C LEU A 159 2.71 6.98 -18.94
N ASN A 160 3.27 7.99 -18.28
CA ASN A 160 4.59 8.51 -18.63
C ASN A 160 5.63 7.75 -17.79
N PHE A 161 6.67 7.25 -18.44
CA PHE A 161 7.74 6.48 -17.83
C PHE A 161 8.96 7.30 -17.39
N ASP A 162 8.87 8.63 -17.26
CA ASP A 162 9.99 9.49 -16.82
C ASP A 162 10.35 9.33 -15.32
N GLY A 163 9.42 8.84 -14.51
CA GLY A 163 9.60 8.72 -13.05
C GLY A 163 10.65 7.69 -12.64
N LEU A 164 11.24 7.88 -11.44
CA LEU A 164 12.26 6.97 -10.90
C LEU A 164 11.79 5.51 -10.85
N LEU A 165 10.51 5.30 -10.53
CA LEU A 165 9.86 3.99 -10.46
C LEU A 165 10.08 3.14 -11.72
N PHE A 166 10.07 3.76 -12.90
CA PHE A 166 10.12 3.09 -14.19
C PHE A 166 11.54 3.02 -14.77
N ASN A 167 12.53 3.65 -14.12
CA ASN A 167 13.88 3.80 -14.67
C ASN A 167 14.97 3.18 -13.79
N VAL A 168 14.60 2.29 -12.87
CA VAL A 168 15.51 1.58 -11.97
C VAL A 168 15.31 0.07 -12.21
N PRO A 169 16.26 -0.61 -12.88
CA PRO A 169 16.13 -2.04 -13.20
C PRO A 169 16.00 -2.96 -11.98
N GLU A 170 16.46 -2.52 -10.82
CA GLU A 170 16.35 -3.25 -9.55
C GLU A 170 14.91 -3.27 -8.99
N LEU A 171 14.03 -2.38 -9.47
CA LEU A 171 12.63 -2.36 -9.10
C LEU A 171 11.84 -3.24 -10.07
N ARG A 172 11.26 -4.33 -9.57
CA ARG A 172 10.24 -5.08 -10.32
C ARG A 172 8.98 -4.22 -10.42
N VAL A 173 8.51 -3.96 -11.63
CA VAL A 173 7.31 -3.15 -11.88
C VAL A 173 6.33 -3.97 -12.71
N MET A 174 5.05 -3.84 -12.38
CA MET A 174 3.95 -4.42 -13.15
C MET A 174 2.94 -3.32 -13.46
N VAL A 175 2.63 -3.13 -14.74
CA VAL A 175 1.64 -2.14 -15.18
C VAL A 175 0.34 -2.86 -15.51
N VAL A 176 -0.72 -2.55 -14.76
CA VAL A 176 -2.07 -3.05 -15.06
C VAL A 176 -2.80 -2.02 -15.90
N THR A 177 -3.27 -2.43 -17.06
CA THR A 177 -3.85 -1.53 -18.06
C THR A 177 -4.99 -2.21 -18.83
N GLY A 178 -5.79 -1.42 -19.55
CA GLY A 178 -6.86 -1.93 -20.42
C GLY A 178 -6.60 -1.66 -21.91
N PRO A 179 -7.49 -2.13 -22.80
CA PRO A 179 -7.29 -2.11 -24.25
C PRO A 179 -7.21 -0.70 -24.86
N GLY A 180 -7.68 0.33 -24.14
CA GLY A 180 -7.61 1.73 -24.58
C GLY A 180 -6.28 2.43 -24.32
N CYS A 181 -5.32 1.79 -23.63
CA CYS A 181 -3.97 2.33 -23.44
C CYS A 181 -3.08 1.81 -24.57
N GLY A 182 -3.18 2.43 -25.74
CA GLY A 182 -2.62 1.93 -27.00
C GLY A 182 -1.09 1.86 -27.08
N ASP A 183 -0.64 1.58 -28.31
CA ASP A 183 0.76 1.31 -28.69
C ASP A 183 1.83 2.27 -28.14
N PRO A 184 1.61 3.59 -27.95
CA PRO A 184 2.64 4.48 -27.41
C PRO A 184 3.10 4.10 -25.99
N MET A 185 2.20 3.62 -25.14
CA MET A 185 2.56 3.17 -23.79
C MET A 185 3.34 1.85 -23.87
N LEU A 186 2.90 0.91 -24.69
CA LEU A 186 3.58 -0.37 -24.87
C LEU A 186 4.95 -0.20 -25.53
N THR A 187 5.09 0.72 -26.49
CA THR A 187 6.36 1.12 -27.10
C THR A 187 7.30 1.72 -26.05
N GLY A 188 6.77 2.56 -25.13
CA GLY A 188 7.55 3.08 -24.00
C GLY A 188 8.08 2.01 -23.04
N LEU A 189 7.52 0.80 -23.04
CA LEU A 189 8.03 -0.33 -22.26
C LEU A 189 9.16 -1.09 -22.96
N ALA A 190 9.37 -0.91 -24.28
CA ALA A 190 10.35 -1.68 -25.05
C ALA A 190 11.78 -1.57 -24.48
N ASP A 191 12.16 -0.38 -24.01
CA ASP A 191 13.48 -0.12 -23.41
C ASP A 191 13.56 -0.50 -21.91
N ARG A 192 12.52 -1.12 -21.36
CA ARG A 192 12.36 -1.40 -19.92
C ARG A 192 11.98 -2.86 -19.67
N PRO A 193 12.87 -3.83 -19.98
CA PRO A 193 12.56 -5.26 -19.90
C PRO A 193 12.28 -5.80 -18.49
N TRP A 194 12.53 -5.03 -17.43
CA TRP A 194 12.17 -5.37 -16.05
C TRP A 194 10.74 -4.98 -15.67
N ILE A 195 9.98 -4.36 -16.59
CA ILE A 195 8.60 -3.97 -16.40
C ILE A 195 7.70 -4.95 -17.14
N GLU A 196 6.84 -5.63 -16.39
CA GLU A 196 5.81 -6.52 -16.94
C GLU A 196 4.51 -5.72 -17.15
N SER A 197 3.73 -6.06 -18.17
CA SER A 197 2.41 -5.47 -18.39
C SER A 197 1.31 -6.52 -18.34
N ILE A 198 0.21 -6.18 -17.67
CA ILE A 198 -1.02 -6.95 -17.64
C ILE A 198 -2.07 -6.12 -18.37
N VAL A 199 -2.46 -6.56 -19.56
CA VAL A 199 -3.55 -5.96 -20.33
C VAL A 199 -4.83 -6.72 -20.02
N VAL A 200 -5.75 -6.08 -19.31
CA VAL A 200 -7.07 -6.67 -19.03
C VAL A 200 -7.93 -6.66 -20.30
N PRO A 201 -8.72 -7.71 -20.59
CA PRO A 201 -9.53 -7.79 -21.81
C PRO A 201 -10.60 -6.70 -21.91
N ALA A 202 -11.19 -6.34 -20.77
CA ALA A 202 -12.20 -5.30 -20.67
C ALA A 202 -11.82 -4.29 -19.59
N ALA A 203 -12.15 -3.02 -19.82
CA ALA A 203 -11.82 -1.95 -18.88
C ALA A 203 -12.50 -2.20 -17.52
N GLY A 204 -11.70 -2.47 -16.48
CA GLY A 204 -12.21 -2.74 -15.13
C GLY A 204 -12.29 -4.23 -14.77
N ASP A 205 -11.85 -5.14 -15.63
CA ASP A 205 -11.73 -6.57 -15.29
C ASP A 205 -10.51 -6.82 -14.37
N LEU A 206 -10.60 -6.34 -13.12
CA LEU A 206 -9.56 -6.46 -12.11
C LEU A 206 -9.36 -7.92 -11.67
N ARG A 207 -10.41 -8.75 -11.73
CA ARG A 207 -10.31 -10.18 -11.40
C ARG A 207 -9.38 -10.90 -12.36
N HIS A 208 -9.44 -10.58 -13.66
CA HIS A 208 -8.46 -11.10 -14.63
C HIS A 208 -7.03 -10.69 -14.28
N ALA A 209 -6.80 -9.42 -13.96
CA ALA A 209 -5.46 -8.96 -13.56
C ALA A 209 -4.95 -9.68 -12.30
N PHE A 210 -5.80 -9.86 -11.30
CA PHE A 210 -5.44 -10.52 -10.05
C PHE A 210 -5.12 -12.00 -10.25
N ARG A 211 -5.82 -12.71 -11.15
CA ARG A 211 -5.47 -14.08 -11.52
C ARG A 211 -4.10 -14.18 -12.18
N GLN A 212 -3.78 -13.25 -13.08
CA GLN A 212 -2.44 -13.20 -13.68
C GLN A 212 -1.36 -12.91 -12.62
N MET A 213 -1.60 -11.99 -11.69
CA MET A 213 -0.69 -11.72 -10.57
C MET A 213 -0.46 -12.96 -9.71
N ARG A 214 -1.52 -13.72 -9.42
CA ARG A 214 -1.45 -14.98 -8.68
C ARG A 214 -0.58 -16.01 -9.41
N GLN A 215 -0.81 -16.18 -10.72
CA GLN A 215 -0.02 -17.07 -11.57
C GLN A 215 1.47 -16.65 -11.64
N ALA A 216 1.75 -15.34 -11.55
CA ALA A 216 3.10 -14.80 -11.42
C ALA A 216 3.70 -14.95 -10.01
N GLY A 217 3.02 -15.65 -9.10
CA GLY A 217 3.49 -15.98 -7.75
C GLY A 217 3.15 -14.96 -6.66
N ILE A 218 2.43 -13.88 -6.99
CA ILE A 218 2.03 -12.87 -5.99
C ILE A 218 0.96 -13.48 -5.06
N GLN A 219 1.26 -13.51 -3.77
CA GLN A 219 0.37 -14.04 -2.73
C GLN A 219 -0.38 -12.92 -2.03
N ARG A 220 0.27 -11.77 -1.83
CA ARG A 220 -0.29 -10.63 -1.08
C ARG A 220 0.00 -9.30 -1.74
N ILE A 221 -1.02 -8.43 -1.72
CA ILE A 221 -0.97 -7.06 -2.25
C ILE A 221 -1.37 -6.07 -1.14
N SER A 222 -0.62 -4.97 -1.01
CA SER A 222 -1.11 -3.78 -0.31
C SER A 222 -1.50 -2.72 -1.33
N CYS A 223 -2.79 -2.38 -1.40
CA CYS A 223 -3.27 -1.31 -2.26
C CYS A 223 -3.37 0.00 -1.46
N ILE A 224 -2.52 0.95 -1.82
CA ILE A 224 -2.21 2.14 -1.00
C ILE A 224 -2.90 3.41 -1.50
N GLY A 225 -3.82 3.27 -2.47
CA GLY A 225 -4.72 4.35 -2.82
C GLY A 225 -5.04 4.53 -4.30
N GLY A 226 -5.71 5.67 -4.52
CA GLY A 226 -6.68 5.91 -5.57
C GLY A 226 -8.05 5.49 -5.09
N ARG A 227 -8.87 6.41 -4.57
CA ARG A 227 -10.23 6.12 -4.07
C ARG A 227 -11.07 5.37 -5.11
N THR A 228 -10.93 5.73 -6.38
CA THR A 228 -11.58 5.04 -7.50
C THR A 228 -11.11 3.59 -7.64
N LEU A 229 -9.81 3.32 -7.53
CA LEU A 229 -9.27 1.96 -7.60
C LEU A 229 -9.71 1.13 -6.39
N ALA A 230 -9.65 1.71 -5.19
CA ALA A 230 -10.11 1.05 -3.97
C ALA A 230 -11.59 0.65 -4.05
N ALA A 231 -12.46 1.56 -4.50
CA ALA A 231 -13.87 1.26 -4.73
C ALA A 231 -14.06 0.10 -5.71
N GLN A 232 -13.34 0.10 -6.84
CA GLN A 232 -13.42 -0.98 -7.82
C GLN A 232 -12.95 -2.34 -7.26
N LEU A 233 -11.93 -2.34 -6.39
CA LEU A 233 -11.45 -3.56 -5.74
C LEU A 233 -12.45 -4.10 -4.71
N ILE A 234 -13.11 -3.20 -3.98
CA ILE A 234 -14.21 -3.54 -3.05
C ILE A 234 -15.39 -4.12 -3.84
N ASP A 235 -15.86 -3.44 -4.89
CA ASP A 235 -16.98 -3.91 -5.74
C ASP A 235 -16.67 -5.29 -6.35
N ALA A 236 -15.40 -5.52 -6.71
CA ALA A 236 -14.92 -6.78 -7.25
C ALA A 236 -14.68 -7.86 -6.19
N HIS A 237 -14.92 -7.62 -4.89
CA HIS A 237 -14.67 -8.55 -3.78
C HIS A 237 -13.22 -9.07 -3.78
N LEU A 238 -12.27 -8.18 -4.06
CA LEU A 238 -10.84 -8.50 -4.13
C LEU A 238 -10.08 -8.06 -2.88
N VAL A 239 -10.73 -7.40 -1.92
CA VAL A 239 -10.12 -6.88 -0.68
C VAL A 239 -10.58 -7.71 0.51
N GLN A 240 -9.63 -8.15 1.33
CA GLN A 240 -9.90 -8.89 2.56
C GLN A 240 -9.71 -8.01 3.79
N ASP A 241 -8.76 -7.07 3.77
CA ASP A 241 -8.46 -6.23 4.93
C ASP A 241 -8.57 -4.75 4.58
N LEU A 242 -9.22 -3.97 5.44
CA LEU A 242 -9.17 -2.52 5.44
C LEU A 242 -8.44 -2.04 6.69
N TYR A 243 -7.29 -1.39 6.49
CA TYR A 243 -6.56 -0.66 7.50
C TYR A 243 -6.90 0.83 7.38
N LEU A 244 -7.57 1.37 8.39
CA LEU A 244 -8.07 2.74 8.37
C LEU A 244 -7.58 3.52 9.58
N THR A 245 -6.81 4.57 9.31
CA THR A 245 -6.46 5.56 10.32
C THR A 245 -7.43 6.74 10.23
N THR A 246 -8.14 7.03 11.32
CA THR A 246 -9.00 8.20 11.46
C THR A 246 -8.28 9.24 12.30
N SER A 247 -8.04 10.43 11.75
CA SER A 247 -7.36 11.49 12.49
C SER A 247 -8.27 12.21 13.47
N ALA A 248 -7.64 12.91 14.40
CA ALA A 248 -8.31 13.86 15.27
C ALA A 248 -8.60 15.21 14.59
N LYS A 249 -8.39 15.39 13.27
CA LYS A 249 -8.55 16.70 12.61
C LYS A 249 -9.59 16.62 11.50
N GLU A 250 -10.41 17.65 11.37
CA GLU A 250 -11.24 17.84 10.19
C GLU A 250 -10.37 18.33 9.02
N GLY A 251 -10.76 17.98 7.80
CA GLY A 251 -10.04 18.42 6.61
C GLY A 251 -10.24 17.53 5.41
N GLY A 252 -9.48 17.80 4.36
CA GLY A 252 -9.63 17.12 3.07
C GLY A 252 -10.76 17.70 2.21
N GLU A 253 -10.87 17.18 1.01
CA GLU A 253 -11.96 17.51 0.09
C GLU A 253 -13.27 16.90 0.62
N PRO A 254 -14.33 17.71 0.83
CA PRO A 254 -15.59 17.21 1.36
C PRO A 254 -16.18 16.08 0.52
N ASN A 255 -16.92 15.18 1.19
CA ASN A 255 -17.62 14.06 0.54
C ASN A 255 -16.68 13.10 -0.20
N THR A 256 -15.49 12.86 0.37
CA THR A 256 -14.54 11.88 -0.16
C THR A 256 -14.30 10.70 0.79
N PRO A 257 -15.36 9.96 1.21
CA PRO A 257 -15.18 8.79 2.07
C PRO A 257 -14.38 7.69 1.35
N VAL A 258 -13.79 6.77 2.11
CA VAL A 258 -13.08 5.59 1.57
C VAL A 258 -13.97 4.84 0.58
N TYR A 259 -15.22 4.59 0.99
CA TYR A 259 -16.27 3.97 0.20
C TYR A 259 -17.60 4.66 0.50
N ARG A 260 -18.53 4.67 -0.46
CA ARG A 260 -19.79 5.45 -0.34
C ARG A 260 -20.79 4.83 0.63
N GLU A 261 -20.77 3.51 0.73
CA GLU A 261 -21.70 2.73 1.54
C GLU A 261 -20.98 2.16 2.77
N ALA A 262 -21.75 1.68 3.74
CA ALA A 262 -21.17 0.93 4.85
C ALA A 262 -20.59 -0.38 4.32
N LEU A 263 -19.34 -0.67 4.67
CA LEU A 263 -18.70 -1.94 4.34
C LEU A 263 -19.14 -3.00 5.34
N ASP A 264 -19.54 -4.17 4.86
CA ASP A 264 -19.72 -5.34 5.70
C ASP A 264 -18.35 -5.90 6.08
N GLY A 265 -18.18 -6.22 7.36
CA GLY A 265 -16.92 -6.71 7.88
C GLY A 265 -16.81 -6.74 9.38
N GLN A 266 -15.82 -7.49 9.86
CA GLN A 266 -15.55 -7.68 11.27
C GLN A 266 -14.40 -6.78 11.73
N LEU A 267 -14.64 -5.95 12.76
CA LEU A 267 -13.58 -5.19 13.43
C LEU A 267 -12.66 -6.13 14.22
N ILE A 268 -11.44 -6.30 13.74
CA ILE A 268 -10.40 -7.17 14.31
C ILE A 268 -9.59 -6.43 15.36
N VAL A 269 -9.06 -5.26 14.99
CA VAL A 269 -8.19 -4.44 15.84
C VAL A 269 -8.71 -3.01 15.88
N ARG A 270 -8.70 -2.42 17.07
CA ARG A 270 -8.90 -0.98 17.28
C ARG A 270 -7.90 -0.45 18.28
N LYS A 271 -7.19 0.60 17.90
CA LYS A 271 -6.11 1.19 18.71
C LYS A 271 -6.17 2.72 18.69
N HIS A 272 -5.66 3.33 19.76
CA HIS A 272 -5.61 4.79 19.93
C HIS A 272 -4.18 5.30 19.85
N GLY A 273 -4.00 6.42 19.17
CA GLY A 273 -2.76 7.19 19.19
C GLY A 273 -2.52 7.80 20.56
N THR A 274 -1.24 7.88 20.93
CA THR A 274 -0.80 8.53 22.18
C THR A 274 0.05 9.76 21.87
N ALA A 275 0.31 10.57 22.90
CA ALA A 275 1.19 11.74 22.83
C ALA A 275 0.87 12.65 21.63
N ALA A 276 1.79 12.78 20.66
CA ALA A 276 1.61 13.66 19.50
C ALA A 276 0.46 13.23 18.57
N ASP A 277 0.08 11.95 18.62
CA ASP A 277 -0.99 11.36 17.83
C ASP A 277 -2.27 11.14 18.66
N ALA A 278 -2.41 11.81 19.82
CA ALA A 278 -3.60 11.69 20.67
C ALA A 278 -4.89 12.02 19.90
N GLY A 279 -5.89 11.13 20.01
CA GLY A 279 -7.17 11.22 19.32
C GLY A 279 -7.18 10.63 17.90
N VAL A 280 -6.03 10.20 17.38
CA VAL A 280 -5.97 9.34 16.19
C VAL A 280 -6.45 7.93 16.56
N VAL A 281 -7.23 7.30 15.69
CA VAL A 281 -7.72 5.93 15.86
C VAL A 281 -7.29 5.09 14.68
N PHE A 282 -6.68 3.94 14.92
CA PHE A 282 -6.40 2.93 13.91
C PHE A 282 -7.41 1.78 14.02
N GLU A 283 -7.96 1.36 12.89
CA GLU A 283 -8.88 0.23 12.78
C GLU A 283 -8.42 -0.76 11.70
N HIS A 284 -8.47 -2.05 12.02
CA HIS A 284 -8.39 -3.14 11.04
C HIS A 284 -9.75 -3.84 10.98
N THR A 285 -10.39 -3.73 9.83
CA THR A 285 -11.63 -4.45 9.51
C THR A 285 -11.33 -5.54 8.48
N ARG A 286 -11.71 -6.78 8.78
CA ARG A 286 -11.74 -7.87 7.81
C ARG A 286 -13.07 -7.80 7.05
N LEU A 287 -13.02 -7.62 5.73
CA LEU A 287 -14.20 -7.55 4.88
C LEU A 287 -14.75 -8.95 4.58
N SER A 288 -16.07 -9.03 4.41
CA SER A 288 -16.81 -10.25 4.03
C SER A 288 -16.70 -10.57 2.53
#